data_AF-A0A0X3X5M6-F1
#
_entry.id   AF-A0A0X3X5M6-F1
#
_cell.length_a   1.000
_cell.length_b   1.000
_cell.length_c   1.000
_cell.angle_alpha   90.00
_cell.angle_beta   90.00
_cell.angle_gamma   90.00
#
_symmetry.space_group_name_H-M   'P 1'
#
loop_
_entity.id
_entity.type
_entity.pdbx_description
1 polymer ?
#
loop_
_entity_poly.entity_id
_entity_poly.type
_entity_poly.pdbx_seq_one_letter_code
_entity_poly.pdbx_strand_id
1 'polypeptide(L)'
;MTLRTYMASMDSDHPERTLDLLEPDFRFLIALPGSEATGTSKEDFAAYIAGRNPKDRSHEILRHSRDGDVETVYGVVTESGRYTGSFLSAAVISPGGLLSRYQSFFTTSFELVDWADDGSRA
;
A
#
# COMPACT_ATOMS: atom_id res chain seq x y z
N MET A 1 -11.48 5.08 5.97
CA MET A 1 -10.06 4.98 6.38
C MET A 1 -9.24 5.53 5.25
N THR A 2 -8.46 6.59 5.51
CA THR A 2 -7.65 7.26 4.48
C THR A 2 -6.65 6.30 3.84
N LEU A 3 -6.07 5.37 4.60
CA LEU A 3 -5.14 4.37 4.10
C LEU A 3 -5.78 3.43 3.06
N ARG A 4 -7.06 3.08 3.21
CA ARG A 4 -7.78 2.29 2.19
C ARG A 4 -8.04 3.10 0.92
N THR A 5 -8.38 4.38 1.07
CA THR A 5 -8.52 5.30 -0.07
C THR A 5 -7.20 5.47 -0.81
N TYR A 6 -6.10 5.57 -0.07
CA TYR A 6 -4.74 5.60 -0.62
C TYR A 6 -4.44 4.35 -1.44
N MET A 7 -4.74 3.14 -0.94
CA MET A 7 -4.51 1.90 -1.69
C MET A 7 -5.33 1.87 -2.99
N ALA A 8 -6.62 2.21 -2.91
CA ALA A 8 -7.48 2.26 -4.09
C ALA A 8 -7.01 3.31 -5.12
N SER A 9 -6.47 4.44 -4.66
CA SER A 9 -5.89 5.46 -5.54
C SER A 9 -4.63 4.94 -6.25
N MET A 10 -3.76 4.22 -5.53
CA MET A 10 -2.54 3.61 -6.08
C MET A 10 -2.82 2.53 -7.13
N ASP A 11 -3.99 1.89 -7.07
CA ASP A 11 -4.43 0.85 -8.01
C ASP A 11 -5.24 1.40 -9.19
N SER A 12 -5.53 2.69 -9.21
CA SER A 12 -6.29 3.32 -10.28
C SER A 12 -5.45 3.55 -11.54
N ASP A 13 -6.10 3.93 -12.64
CA ASP A 13 -5.44 4.40 -13.87
C ASP A 13 -4.63 5.71 -13.66
N HIS A 14 -4.80 6.35 -12.50
CA HIS A 14 -4.21 7.64 -12.14
C HIS A 14 -3.49 7.58 -10.77
N PRO A 15 -2.48 6.72 -10.58
CA PRO A 15 -1.81 6.53 -9.29
C PRO A 15 -1.11 7.81 -8.79
N GLU A 16 -0.79 8.74 -9.67
CA GLU A 16 -0.24 10.06 -9.35
C GLU A 16 -1.17 10.90 -8.45
N ARG A 17 -2.49 10.69 -8.53
CA ARG A 17 -3.48 11.39 -7.67
C ARG A 17 -3.35 11.00 -6.21
N THR A 18 -2.64 9.92 -5.91
CA THR A 18 -2.33 9.53 -4.53
C THR A 18 -1.56 10.61 -3.79
N LEU A 19 -0.81 11.46 -4.50
CA LEU A 19 -0.07 12.59 -3.91
C LEU A 19 -0.99 13.61 -3.22
N ASP A 20 -2.27 13.67 -3.59
CA ASP A 20 -3.28 14.53 -2.95
C ASP A 20 -3.67 14.03 -1.55
N LEU A 21 -3.39 12.76 -1.24
CA LEU A 21 -3.68 12.13 0.04
C LEU A 21 -2.52 12.22 1.05
N LEU A 22 -1.43 12.89 0.69
CA LEU A 22 -0.20 12.94 1.47
C LEU A 22 -0.01 14.35 2.07
N GLU A 23 0.61 14.42 3.25
CA GLU A 23 1.15 15.68 3.77
C GLU A 23 2.37 16.16 2.96
N PRO A 24 2.68 17.46 2.95
CA PRO A 24 3.88 17.98 2.30
C PRO A 24 5.19 17.37 2.83
N ASP A 25 5.27 17.08 4.14
CA ASP A 25 6.43 16.49 4.81
C ASP A 25 6.35 14.95 4.94
N PHE A 26 5.56 14.32 4.06
CA PHE A 26 5.31 12.89 4.07
C PHE A 26 6.59 12.06 4.06
N ARG A 27 6.63 11.03 4.89
CA ARG A 27 7.75 10.08 4.96
C ARG A 27 7.27 8.66 4.74
N PHE A 28 8.06 7.88 4.03
CA PHE A 28 7.69 6.49 3.76
C PHE A 28 8.85 5.52 3.85
N LEU A 29 8.48 4.28 4.17
CA LEU A 29 9.30 3.08 3.98
C LEU A 29 8.45 2.01 3.32
N ILE A 30 8.95 1.43 2.24
CA ILE A 30 8.35 0.29 1.56
C ILE A 30 9.43 -0.78 1.46
N ALA A 31 9.32 -1.80 2.29
CA ALA A 31 10.19 -2.96 2.28
C ALA A 31 9.64 -4.00 1.29
N LEU A 32 10.46 -4.31 0.29
CA LEU A 32 10.22 -5.34 -0.71
C LEU A 32 11.24 -6.48 -0.52
N PRO A 33 11.02 -7.67 -1.09
CA PRO A 33 12.03 -8.71 -1.10
C PRO A 33 13.36 -8.21 -1.68
N GLY A 34 14.41 -8.19 -0.85
CA GLY A 34 15.77 -7.82 -1.24
C GLY A 34 16.03 -6.32 -1.45
N SER A 35 15.06 -5.44 -1.21
CA SER A 35 15.25 -3.99 -1.38
C SER A 35 14.29 -3.16 -0.52
N GLU A 36 14.64 -1.89 -0.32
CA GLU A 36 13.77 -0.92 0.34
C GLU A 36 13.66 0.34 -0.52
N ALA A 37 12.45 0.91 -0.58
CA ALA A 37 12.24 2.26 -1.06
C ALA A 37 11.88 3.15 0.14
N THR A 38 12.64 4.22 0.33
CA THR A 38 12.42 5.19 1.41
C THR A 38 12.43 6.61 0.86
N GLY A 39 11.81 7.54 1.59
CA GLY A 39 11.80 8.95 1.22
C GLY A 39 11.18 9.83 2.28
N THR A 40 11.38 11.14 2.15
CA THR A 40 11.00 12.14 3.14
C THR A 40 10.22 13.32 2.55
N SER A 41 9.72 13.16 1.32
CA SER A 41 8.97 14.20 0.61
C SER A 41 7.92 13.59 -0.33
N LYS A 42 6.99 14.43 -0.80
CA LYS A 42 6.06 14.04 -1.88
C LYS A 42 6.79 13.78 -3.18
N GLU A 43 7.88 14.49 -3.45
CA GLU A 43 8.70 14.33 -4.64
C GLU A 43 9.38 12.96 -4.67
N ASP A 44 9.95 12.52 -3.54
CA ASP A 44 10.52 11.17 -3.40
C ASP A 44 9.45 10.09 -3.66
N PHE A 45 8.24 10.32 -3.15
CA PHE A 45 7.14 9.38 -3.32
C PHE A 45 6.60 9.40 -4.76
N ALA A 46 6.57 10.56 -5.41
CA ALA A 46 6.22 10.69 -6.83
C ALA A 46 7.22 9.94 -7.72
N ALA A 47 8.52 10.04 -7.42
CA ALA A 47 9.56 9.27 -8.11
C ALA A 47 9.36 7.76 -7.91
N TYR A 48 8.98 7.33 -6.71
CA TYR A 48 8.61 5.94 -6.44
C TYR A 48 7.40 5.50 -7.28
N ILE A 49 6.32 6.29 -7.34
CA ILE A 49 5.14 5.99 -8.18
C ILE A 49 5.53 5.88 -9.66
N ALA A 50 6.30 6.84 -10.18
CA ALA A 50 6.72 6.85 -11.58
C ALA A 50 7.58 5.64 -11.96
N GLY A 51 8.33 5.08 -10.99
CA GLY A 51 9.10 3.85 -11.16
C GLY A 51 8.26 2.57 -11.06
N ARG A 52 7.00 2.63 -10.61
CA ARG A 52 6.12 1.46 -10.60
C ARG A 52 5.72 1.14 -12.04
N ASN A 53 5.75 -0.13 -12.41
CA ASN A 53 5.06 -0.66 -13.57
C ASN A 53 3.78 -1.39 -13.09
N PRO A 54 2.65 -0.68 -12.91
CA PRO A 54 1.50 -1.20 -12.18
C PRO A 54 0.54 -2.04 -13.04
N LYS A 55 0.88 -2.36 -14.30
CA LYS A 55 -0.09 -3.03 -15.20
C LYS A 55 -0.68 -4.27 -14.54
N ASP A 56 -1.99 -4.22 -14.36
CA ASP A 56 -2.85 -5.27 -13.78
C ASP A 56 -2.60 -5.61 -12.31
N ARG A 57 -1.85 -4.77 -11.56
CA ARG A 57 -1.61 -4.93 -10.13
C ARG A 57 -2.73 -4.31 -9.28
N SER A 58 -3.23 -5.04 -8.29
CA SER A 58 -4.25 -4.56 -7.35
C SER A 58 -3.94 -4.98 -5.91
N HIS A 59 -4.28 -4.14 -4.93
CA HIS A 59 -4.26 -4.48 -3.51
C HIS A 59 -5.65 -4.91 -3.04
N GLU A 60 -5.77 -6.16 -2.60
CA GLU A 60 -7.01 -6.68 -2.00
C GLU A 60 -6.90 -6.65 -0.47
N ILE A 61 -7.67 -5.78 0.18
CA ILE A 61 -7.63 -5.58 1.63
C ILE A 61 -8.44 -6.66 2.35
N LEU A 62 -7.78 -7.47 3.19
CA LEU A 62 -8.39 -8.57 3.95
C LEU A 62 -8.69 -8.20 5.40
N ARG A 63 -7.85 -7.38 6.02
CA ARG A 63 -8.07 -6.85 7.37
C ARG A 63 -7.69 -5.37 7.40
N HIS A 64 -8.36 -4.62 8.24
CA HIS A 64 -8.03 -3.22 8.49
C HIS A 64 -8.42 -2.85 9.92
N SER A 65 -7.67 -1.95 10.52
CA SER A 65 -7.99 -1.42 11.85
C SER A 65 -7.51 0.02 11.98
N ARG A 66 -8.08 0.71 12.96
CA ARG A 66 -7.66 2.04 13.34
C ARG A 66 -7.51 2.10 14.85
N ASP A 67 -6.39 2.66 15.30
CA ASP A 67 -6.15 3.01 16.70
C ASP A 67 -5.65 4.45 16.76
N GLY A 68 -6.47 5.35 17.30
CA GLY A 68 -6.19 6.78 17.29
C GLY A 68 -5.97 7.37 15.88
N ASP A 69 -4.78 7.89 15.66
CA ASP A 69 -4.30 8.46 14.40
C ASP A 69 -3.59 7.42 13.51
N VAL A 70 -3.43 6.18 13.97
CA VAL A 70 -2.80 5.11 13.19
C VAL A 70 -3.86 4.26 12.51
N GLU A 71 -3.72 4.10 11.20
CA GLU A 71 -4.49 3.15 10.39
C GLU A 71 -3.59 1.99 9.95
N THR A 72 -4.10 0.76 10.00
CA THR A 72 -3.41 -0.43 9.46
C THR A 72 -4.30 -1.16 8.47
N VAL A 73 -3.65 -1.76 7.47
CA VAL A 73 -4.28 -2.66 6.50
C VAL A 73 -3.39 -3.87 6.30
N TYR A 74 -3.99 -5.05 6.25
CA TYR A 74 -3.37 -6.27 5.77
C TYR A 74 -4.14 -6.75 4.56
N GLY A 75 -3.41 -7.19 3.53
CA GLY A 75 -4.00 -7.62 2.29
C GLY A 75 -3.05 -8.43 1.44
N VAL A 76 -3.50 -8.72 0.23
CA VAL A 76 -2.70 -9.38 -0.80
C VAL A 76 -2.55 -8.51 -2.02
N VAL A 77 -1.47 -8.71 -2.76
CA VAL A 77 -1.27 -8.13 -4.08
C VAL A 77 -1.63 -9.18 -5.12
N THR A 78 -2.51 -8.81 -6.04
CA THR A 78 -2.85 -9.62 -7.20
C THR A 78 -2.33 -8.99 -8.48
N GLU A 79 -1.97 -9.82 -9.45
CA GLU A 79 -1.66 -9.40 -10.81
C GLU A 79 -2.57 -10.18 -11.77
N SER A 80 -3.44 -9.46 -12.50
CA SER A 80 -4.50 -10.08 -13.32
C SER A 80 -5.36 -11.09 -12.53
N GLY A 81 -5.65 -10.79 -11.25
CA GLY A 81 -6.40 -11.67 -10.37
C GLY A 81 -5.63 -12.88 -9.83
N ARG A 82 -4.33 -13.02 -10.10
CA ARG A 82 -3.49 -14.07 -9.51
C ARG A 82 -2.73 -13.55 -8.29
N TYR A 83 -2.69 -14.32 -7.21
CA TYR A 83 -1.87 -14.03 -6.03
C TYR A 83 -0.40 -13.81 -6.40
N THR A 84 0.21 -12.76 -5.85
CA THR A 84 1.66 -12.51 -5.98
C THR A 84 2.37 -12.35 -4.64
N GLY A 85 1.64 -12.04 -3.58
CA GLY A 85 2.19 -11.90 -2.25
C GLY A 85 1.22 -11.20 -1.30
N SER A 86 1.64 -11.09 -0.04
CA SER A 86 0.90 -10.44 1.03
C SER A 86 1.61 -9.19 1.51
N PHE A 87 0.85 -8.26 2.06
CA PHE A 87 1.41 -7.05 2.64
C PHE A 87 0.72 -6.67 3.95
N LEU A 88 1.50 -6.02 4.81
CA LEU A 88 1.03 -5.27 5.97
C LEU A 88 1.48 -3.83 5.81
N SER A 89 0.54 -2.90 5.80
CA SER A 89 0.82 -1.48 5.76
C SER A 89 0.20 -0.77 6.94
N ALA A 90 0.88 0.28 7.38
CA ALA A 90 0.43 1.18 8.42
C ALA A 90 0.67 2.63 8.00
N ALA A 91 -0.20 3.53 8.45
CA ALA A 91 -0.02 4.95 8.22
C ALA A 91 -0.45 5.77 9.44
N VAL A 92 0.25 6.88 9.67
CA VAL A 92 -0.18 7.92 10.61
C VAL A 92 -0.98 8.96 9.84
N ILE A 93 -2.23 9.18 10.24
CA ILE A 93 -3.15 10.12 9.64
C ILE A 93 -3.08 11.45 10.40
N SER A 94 -2.78 12.54 9.70
CA SER A 94 -2.73 13.86 10.28
C SER A 94 -4.12 14.36 10.72
N PRO A 95 -4.20 15.42 11.55
CA PRO A 95 -5.48 16.08 11.83
C PRO A 95 -6.21 16.59 10.58
N GLY A 96 -5.49 16.85 9.49
CA GLY A 96 -6.06 17.24 8.19
C GLY A 96 -6.65 16.06 7.40
N GLY A 97 -6.51 14.83 7.91
CA GLY A 97 -7.03 13.62 7.27
C GLY A 97 -6.11 13.04 6.19
N LEU A 98 -4.87 13.52 6.09
CA LEU A 98 -3.87 13.09 5.10
C LEU A 98 -2.86 12.11 5.73
N LEU A 99 -2.16 11.34 4.91
CA LEU A 99 -1.07 10.48 5.38
C LEU A 99 0.16 11.34 5.67
N SER A 100 0.65 11.31 6.91
CA SER A 100 1.89 11.97 7.33
C SER A 100 3.09 11.02 7.30
N ARG A 101 2.87 9.74 7.63
CA ARG A 101 3.87 8.69 7.57
C ARG A 101 3.25 7.41 7.07
N TYR A 102 4.00 6.64 6.30
CA TYR A 102 3.56 5.37 5.75
C TYR A 102 4.65 4.32 5.85
N GLN A 103 4.27 3.11 6.21
CA GLN A 103 5.15 1.97 6.19
C GLN A 103 4.42 0.80 5.54
N SER A 104 5.12 0.07 4.67
CA SER A 104 4.60 -1.15 4.08
C SER A 104 5.66 -2.22 4.02
N PHE A 105 5.30 -3.44 4.41
CA PHE A 105 6.09 -4.64 4.25
C PHE A 105 5.38 -5.59 3.32
N PHE A 106 6.06 -6.00 2.26
CA PHE A 106 5.55 -6.98 1.29
C PHE A 106 6.38 -8.26 1.33
N THR A 107 5.71 -9.40 1.24
CA THR A 107 6.33 -10.72 1.20
C THR A 107 5.64 -11.62 0.19
N THR A 108 6.41 -12.47 -0.49
CA THR A 108 5.90 -13.48 -1.42
C THR A 108 5.79 -14.87 -0.78
N SER A 109 6.31 -15.05 0.44
CA SER A 109 6.50 -16.36 1.07
C SER A 109 5.65 -16.62 2.30
N PHE A 110 4.86 -15.64 2.74
CA PHE A 110 4.06 -15.75 3.96
C PHE A 110 2.72 -15.03 3.85
N GLU A 111 1.66 -15.69 4.32
CA GLU A 111 0.31 -15.14 4.47
C GLU A 111 -0.05 -15.16 5.96
N LEU A 112 -0.38 -14.00 6.53
CA LEU A 112 -0.89 -13.91 7.90
C LEU A 112 -2.36 -14.33 7.98
N VAL A 113 -3.13 -14.01 6.94
CA VAL A 113 -4.54 -14.38 6.79
C VAL A 113 -4.70 -14.97 5.40
N ASP A 114 -5.32 -16.14 5.34
CA ASP A 114 -5.60 -16.84 4.09
C ASP A 114 -6.37 -15.92 3.12
N TRP A 115 -5.84 -15.75 1.92
CA TRP A 115 -6.62 -15.24 0.80
C TRP A 115 -7.61 -16.31 0.37
N ALA A 116 -8.89 -15.94 0.20
CA ALA A 116 -9.98 -16.89 0.07
C ALA A 116 -9.67 -18.03 -0.91
N ASP A 117 -9.79 -19.27 -0.44
CA ASP A 117 -9.61 -20.47 -1.24
C ASP A 117 -10.84 -20.63 -2.15
N ASP A 118 -10.81 -20.00 -3.33
CA ASP A 118 -11.83 -20.19 -4.37
C ASP A 118 -11.51 -21.42 -5.25
N GLY A 119 -10.51 -22.21 -4.89
CA GLY A 119 -10.05 -23.37 -5.64
C GLY A 119 -9.18 -23.02 -6.86
N SER A 120 -8.76 -21.77 -7.04
CA SER A 120 -7.87 -21.34 -8.13
C SER A 120 -6.38 -21.61 -7.89
N ARG A 121 -6.00 -22.20 -6.75
CA ARG A 121 -4.65 -22.74 -6.52
C ARG A 121 -4.44 -24.02 -7.33
N ALA A 122 -4.16 -23.86 -8.62
CA ALA A 122 -3.62 -24.91 -9.51
C ALA A 122 -2.09 -24.93 -9.48
#